data_AF-A0AAN7U7M5-F1
#
_entry.id   AF-A0AAN7U7M5-F1
#
_cell.length_a   1.000
_cell.length_b   1.000
_cell.length_c   1.000
_cell.angle_alpha   90.00
_cell.angle_beta   90.00
_cell.angle_gamma   90.00
#
_symmetry.space_group_name_H-M   'P 1'
#
loop_
_entity.id
_entity.type
_entity.pdbx_description
1 polymer ?
#
loop_
_entity_poly.entity_id
_entity_poly.type
_entity_poly.pdbx_seq_one_letter_code
_entity_poly.pdbx_strand_id
1 'polypeptide(L)'
;MKFLVFLCAFLLAISLVNANHYGCGTSPCGVGRICHTLRGFCSCVEIVHCLDVNLRSNQMAQWRDNSGVLFTQYDITITNYLDVDITQIFIGTDCTLELRDYQSLWNVVRLPNGELTLPSYQPSINKNASYTFGFIVKGDRLPNMAILAVTY
;
A
#
# COMPACT_ATOMS: atom_id res chain seq x y z
N MET A 1 16.50 -33.95 -13.45
CA MET A 1 15.20 -33.64 -12.81
C MET A 1 15.33 -33.38 -11.30
N LYS A 2 16.13 -34.14 -10.53
CA LYS A 2 16.31 -33.89 -9.07
C LYS A 2 16.96 -32.53 -8.73
N PHE A 3 17.92 -32.06 -9.51
CA PHE A 3 18.63 -30.78 -9.28
C PHE A 3 17.72 -29.54 -9.43
N LEU A 4 16.75 -29.60 -10.36
CA LEU A 4 15.76 -28.54 -10.57
C LEU A 4 14.79 -28.41 -9.40
N VAL A 5 14.42 -29.53 -8.76
CA VAL A 5 13.53 -29.53 -7.59
C VAL A 5 14.21 -28.88 -6.38
N PHE A 6 15.51 -29.15 -6.17
CA PHE A 6 16.28 -28.49 -5.11
C PHE A 6 16.48 -26.99 -5.37
N LEU A 7 16.73 -26.60 -6.62
CA LEU A 7 16.85 -25.18 -6.99
C LEU A 7 15.52 -24.42 -6.80
N CYS A 8 14.38 -25.00 -7.22
CA CYS A 8 13.06 -24.41 -7.01
C CYS A 8 12.69 -24.32 -5.53
N ALA A 9 13.01 -25.34 -4.72
CA ALA A 9 12.78 -25.31 -3.28
C ALA A 9 13.64 -24.24 -2.57
N PHE A 10 14.88 -24.04 -3.01
CA PHE A 10 15.76 -23.00 -2.48
C PHE A 10 15.30 -21.59 -2.88
N LEU A 11 14.83 -21.40 -4.11
CA LEU A 11 14.26 -20.13 -4.57
C LEU A 11 12.96 -19.77 -3.84
N LEU A 12 12.11 -20.76 -3.54
CA LEU A 12 10.88 -20.57 -2.75
C LEU A 12 11.18 -20.23 -1.27
N ALA A 13 12.29 -20.73 -0.72
CA ALA A 13 12.69 -20.38 0.64
C ALA A 13 13.19 -18.93 0.76
N ILE A 14 13.86 -18.41 -0.28
CA ILE A 14 14.36 -17.02 -0.30
C ILE A 14 13.21 -16.01 -0.49
N SER A 15 12.15 -16.38 -1.21
CA SER A 15 11.01 -15.48 -1.42
C SER A 15 10.13 -15.28 -0.17
N LEU A 16 10.09 -16.26 0.75
CA LEU A 16 9.28 -16.20 1.97
C LEU A 16 9.86 -15.29 3.06
N VAL A 17 11.17 -15.06 3.08
CA VAL A 17 11.83 -14.18 4.08
C VAL A 17 11.62 -12.70 3.78
N ASN A 18 11.25 -12.35 2.54
CA ASN A 18 11.11 -10.97 2.08
C ASN A 18 9.67 -10.43 2.11
N ALA A 19 8.74 -11.12 2.78
CA ALA A 19 7.31 -10.78 2.73
C ALA A 19 6.90 -9.58 3.61
N ASN A 20 7.84 -8.91 4.29
CA ASN A 20 7.60 -7.60 4.89
C ASN A 20 8.90 -6.81 4.83
N HIS A 21 9.05 -5.89 3.87
CA HIS A 21 10.27 -5.07 3.80
C HIS A 21 10.37 -4.08 4.97
N TYR A 22 9.23 -3.77 5.59
CA TYR A 22 9.12 -2.75 6.61
C TYR A 22 9.26 -3.32 8.01
N GLY A 23 10.25 -2.82 8.73
CA GLY A 23 10.62 -3.30 10.05
C GLY A 23 11.39 -2.26 10.84
N CYS A 24 11.59 -2.56 12.12
CA CYS A 24 12.41 -1.75 13.00
C CYS A 24 13.78 -2.40 13.17
N GLY A 25 14.81 -1.74 12.65
CA GLY A 25 16.16 -2.31 12.61
C GLY A 25 16.27 -3.41 11.55
N THR A 26 16.83 -4.56 11.93
CA THR A 26 17.12 -5.68 11.00
C THR A 26 15.95 -6.64 10.83
N SER A 27 14.81 -6.41 11.48
CA SER A 27 13.72 -7.38 11.54
C SER A 27 12.39 -6.80 11.05
N PRO A 28 11.71 -7.49 10.13
CA PRO A 28 10.42 -7.08 9.62
C PRO A 28 9.34 -7.18 10.71
N CYS A 29 8.30 -6.35 10.64
CA CYS A 29 7.25 -6.33 11.67
C CYS A 29 6.34 -7.57 11.70
N GLY A 30 6.40 -8.43 10.68
CA GLY A 30 5.58 -9.64 10.60
C GLY A 30 4.12 -9.37 10.20
N VAL A 31 3.37 -10.42 9.92
CA VAL A 31 2.01 -10.34 9.36
C VAL A 31 1.05 -9.66 10.33
N GLY A 32 0.18 -8.78 9.82
CA GLY A 32 -0.83 -8.06 10.62
C GLY A 32 -0.30 -6.88 11.42
N ARG A 33 0.99 -6.55 11.25
CA ARG A 33 1.66 -5.43 11.93
C ARG A 33 2.24 -4.46 10.91
N ILE A 34 2.32 -3.20 11.31
CA ILE A 34 2.90 -2.11 10.52
C ILE A 34 4.20 -1.64 11.17
N CYS A 35 5.12 -1.11 10.36
CA CYS A 35 6.28 -0.38 10.86
C CYS A 35 5.88 1.08 11.11
N HIS A 36 5.80 1.47 12.38
CA HIS A 36 5.38 2.80 12.81
C HIS A 36 6.59 3.55 13.39
N THR A 37 7.02 4.62 12.71
CA THR A 37 8.15 5.44 13.15
C THR A 37 7.67 6.83 13.55
N LEU A 38 7.86 7.19 14.81
CA LEU A 38 7.49 8.50 15.35
C LEU A 38 8.70 9.15 16.01
N ARG A 39 9.13 10.32 15.53
CA ARG A 39 10.28 11.06 16.09
C ARG A 39 11.55 10.20 16.18
N GLY A 40 11.78 9.37 15.16
CA GLY A 40 12.92 8.45 15.07
C GLY A 40 12.79 7.17 15.90
N PHE A 41 11.74 7.02 16.71
CA PHE A 41 11.45 5.76 17.42
C PHE A 41 10.60 4.87 16.54
N CYS A 42 11.17 3.75 16.12
CA CYS A 42 10.49 2.73 15.34
C CYS A 42 9.87 1.67 16.25
N SER A 43 8.60 1.34 16.03
CA SER A 43 7.91 0.24 16.68
C SER A 43 7.03 -0.54 15.70
N CYS A 44 6.87 -1.83 15.92
CA CYS A 44 5.93 -2.64 15.18
C CYS A 44 4.57 -2.63 15.89
N VAL A 45 3.56 -2.04 15.27
CA VAL A 45 2.21 -1.89 15.87
C VAL A 45 1.25 -2.80 15.12
N GLU A 46 0.34 -3.46 15.83
CA GLU A 46 -0.73 -4.21 15.16
C GLU A 46 -1.63 -3.27 14.38
N ILE A 47 -2.03 -3.65 13.16
CA ILE A 47 -2.81 -2.78 12.28
C ILE A 47 -4.11 -2.30 12.95
N VAL A 48 -4.72 -3.15 13.78
CA VAL A 48 -5.95 -2.84 14.54
C VAL A 48 -5.75 -1.81 15.65
N HIS A 49 -4.51 -1.58 16.07
CA HIS A 49 -4.12 -0.64 17.12
C HIS A 49 -3.49 0.64 16.59
N CYS A 50 -3.18 0.73 15.28
CA CYS A 50 -2.75 1.98 14.67
C CYS A 50 -3.96 2.84 14.33
N LEU A 51 -4.22 3.85 15.17
CA LEU A 51 -5.28 4.84 14.97
C LEU A 51 -4.75 6.19 14.44
N ASP A 52 -3.44 6.29 14.28
CA ASP A 52 -2.71 7.52 13.95
C ASP A 52 -2.88 7.91 12.47
N VAL A 53 -3.18 6.94 11.63
CA VAL A 53 -3.40 7.09 10.19
C VAL A 53 -4.49 6.14 9.72
N ASN A 54 -5.35 6.60 8.81
CA ASN A 54 -6.41 5.77 8.23
C ASN A 54 -6.41 5.85 6.70
N LEU A 55 -6.77 4.74 6.06
CA LEU A 55 -7.13 4.67 4.65
C LEU A 55 -8.65 4.52 4.54
N ARG A 56 -9.30 5.46 3.86
CA ARG A 56 -10.72 5.40 3.56
C ARG A 56 -10.95 5.32 2.06
N SER A 57 -11.63 4.27 1.61
CA SER A 57 -12.00 4.09 0.22
C SER A 57 -13.38 4.68 -0.08
N ASN A 58 -13.50 5.40 -1.20
CA ASN A 58 -14.76 5.91 -1.71
C ASN A 58 -14.93 5.52 -3.19
N GLN A 59 -16.05 4.88 -3.52
CA GLN A 59 -16.39 4.59 -4.92
C GLN A 59 -16.93 5.87 -5.56
N MET A 60 -16.29 6.33 -6.63
CA MET A 60 -16.63 7.59 -7.29
C MET A 60 -17.56 7.38 -8.49
N ALA A 61 -17.21 6.42 -9.35
CA ALA A 61 -17.94 6.14 -10.57
C ALA A 61 -17.78 4.68 -10.98
N GLN A 62 -18.74 4.20 -11.76
CA GLN A 62 -18.72 2.86 -12.34
C GLN A 62 -19.37 2.90 -13.73
N TRP A 63 -18.72 2.30 -14.72
CA TRP A 63 -19.21 2.30 -16.10
C TRP A 63 -18.73 1.07 -16.87
N ARG A 64 -19.40 0.77 -17.99
CA ARG A 64 -18.91 -0.19 -18.98
C ARG A 64 -18.32 0.55 -20.17
N ASP A 65 -17.24 0.03 -20.73
CA ASP A 65 -16.74 0.54 -22.01
C ASP A 65 -17.54 -0.02 -23.19
N ASN A 66 -17.12 0.35 -24.41
CA ASN A 66 -17.75 -0.12 -25.65
C ASN A 66 -17.58 -1.64 -25.87
N SER A 67 -16.65 -2.29 -25.18
CA SER A 67 -16.46 -3.75 -25.21
C SER A 67 -17.30 -4.49 -24.16
N GLY A 68 -18.01 -3.74 -23.30
CA GLY A 68 -18.84 -4.27 -22.22
C GLY A 68 -18.08 -4.54 -20.92
N VAL A 69 -16.77 -4.25 -20.85
CA VAL A 69 -15.94 -4.45 -19.65
C VAL A 69 -16.32 -3.41 -18.60
N LEU A 70 -16.57 -3.88 -17.37
CA LEU A 70 -16.90 -3.03 -16.22
C LEU A 70 -15.63 -2.41 -15.65
N PHE A 71 -15.68 -1.12 -15.35
CA PHE A 71 -14.65 -0.38 -14.63
C PHE A 71 -15.24 0.37 -13.47
N THR A 72 -14.46 0.49 -12.38
CA THR A 72 -14.84 1.27 -11.20
C THR A 72 -13.70 2.18 -10.81
N GLN A 73 -14.03 3.45 -10.57
CA GLN A 73 -13.12 4.46 -10.05
C GLN A 73 -13.27 4.56 -8.54
N TYR A 74 -12.11 4.55 -7.87
CA TYR A 74 -12.03 4.75 -6.43
C TYR A 74 -11.11 5.93 -6.10
N ASP A 75 -11.52 6.70 -5.10
CA ASP A 75 -10.67 7.65 -4.41
C ASP A 75 -10.34 7.08 -3.02
N ILE A 76 -9.05 7.08 -2.67
CA ILE A 76 -8.55 6.65 -1.37
C ILE A 76 -8.02 7.87 -0.63
N THR A 77 -8.63 8.17 0.51
CA THR A 77 -8.21 9.25 1.40
C THR A 77 -7.33 8.68 2.50
N ILE A 78 -6.10 9.19 2.57
CA ILE A 78 -5.18 9.00 3.69
C ILE A 78 -5.43 10.13 4.67
N THR A 79 -5.83 9.82 5.90
CA THR A 79 -6.02 10.83 6.96
C THR A 79 -4.95 10.66 8.02
N ASN A 80 -4.21 11.75 8.29
CA ASN A 80 -3.27 11.86 9.39
C ASN A 80 -3.99 12.43 10.62
N TYR A 81 -4.04 11.68 11.72
CA TYR A 81 -4.69 12.11 12.97
C TYR A 81 -3.70 12.65 14.01
N LEU A 82 -2.40 12.65 13.71
CA LEU A 82 -1.38 13.17 14.63
C LEU A 82 -1.10 14.66 14.40
N ASP A 83 -0.58 15.28 15.45
CA ASP A 83 -0.04 16.64 15.44
C ASP A 83 1.37 16.74 14.81
N VAL A 84 1.77 15.72 14.03
CA VAL A 84 3.04 15.61 13.32
C VAL A 84 2.76 15.19 11.88
N ASP A 85 3.50 15.72 10.92
CA ASP A 85 3.34 15.41 9.51
C ASP A 85 3.74 13.95 9.22
N ILE A 86 3.02 13.27 8.33
CA ILE A 86 3.50 12.00 7.75
C ILE A 86 4.52 12.37 6.67
N THR A 87 5.77 11.95 6.84
CA THR A 87 6.85 12.20 5.87
C THR A 87 7.04 11.03 4.91
N GLN A 88 6.56 9.84 5.26
CA GLN A 88 6.61 8.66 4.41
C GLN A 88 5.49 7.70 4.76
N ILE A 89 4.88 7.10 3.73
CA ILE A 89 3.89 6.04 3.89
C ILE A 89 4.06 5.03 2.76
N PHE A 90 3.93 3.75 3.11
CA PHE A 90 3.92 2.65 2.15
C PHE A 90 2.65 1.84 2.33
N ILE A 91 1.95 1.61 1.22
CA ILE A 91 0.67 0.91 1.18
C ILE A 91 0.84 -0.34 0.33
N GLY A 92 0.56 -1.50 0.92
CA GLY A 92 0.55 -2.78 0.25
C GLY A 92 -0.71 -2.94 -0.57
N THR A 93 -0.57 -3.61 -1.71
CA THR A 93 -1.67 -3.97 -2.62
C THR A 93 -1.55 -5.46 -2.94
N ASP A 94 -2.64 -6.09 -3.34
CA ASP A 94 -2.62 -7.48 -3.84
C ASP A 94 -3.15 -7.56 -5.28
N CYS A 95 -3.41 -8.78 -5.76
CA CYS A 95 -3.92 -9.02 -7.12
C CYS A 95 -5.30 -8.41 -7.40
N THR A 96 -5.99 -7.87 -6.39
CA THR A 96 -7.28 -7.20 -6.55
C THR A 96 -7.13 -5.76 -7.06
N LEU A 97 -5.94 -5.16 -6.97
CA LEU A 97 -5.63 -3.89 -7.64
C LEU A 97 -5.32 -4.13 -9.12
N GLU A 98 -6.32 -4.58 -9.87
CA GLU A 98 -6.23 -4.76 -11.32
C GLU A 98 -6.58 -3.46 -12.03
N LEU A 99 -5.57 -2.59 -12.21
CA LEU A 99 -5.74 -1.31 -12.90
C LEU A 99 -6.27 -1.50 -14.32
N ARG A 100 -7.12 -0.58 -14.77
CA ARG A 100 -7.59 -0.53 -16.17
C ARG A 100 -6.40 -0.43 -17.14
N ASP A 101 -5.46 0.47 -16.85
CA ASP A 101 -4.23 0.72 -17.60
C ASP A 101 -3.17 1.39 -16.70
N TYR A 102 -1.96 1.62 -17.23
CA TYR A 102 -0.86 2.25 -16.47
C TYR A 102 -1.10 3.71 -16.06
N GLN A 103 -2.05 4.41 -16.69
CA GLN A 103 -2.39 5.81 -16.39
C GLN A 103 -3.58 5.91 -15.41
N SER A 104 -4.17 4.78 -15.03
CA SER A 104 -5.34 4.69 -14.17
C SER A 104 -4.98 4.74 -12.68
N LEU A 105 -3.87 5.40 -12.34
CA LEU A 105 -3.38 5.62 -10.99
C LEU A 105 -2.79 7.04 -10.97
N TRP A 106 -3.27 7.88 -10.06
CA TRP A 106 -2.82 9.27 -9.95
C TRP A 106 -2.63 9.66 -8.49
N ASN A 107 -1.87 10.74 -8.27
CA ASN A 107 -1.54 11.25 -6.94
C ASN A 107 -0.88 10.21 -6.01
N VAL A 108 -0.26 9.17 -6.58
CA VAL A 108 0.50 8.15 -5.85
C VAL A 108 1.49 7.49 -6.80
N VAL A 109 2.58 6.95 -6.26
CA VAL A 109 3.59 6.22 -7.04
C VAL A 109 3.51 4.75 -6.72
N ARG A 110 3.49 3.91 -7.76
CA ARG A 110 3.67 2.45 -7.62
C ARG A 110 5.15 2.10 -7.78
N LEU A 111 5.72 1.53 -6.73
CA LEU A 111 7.09 1.06 -6.68
C LEU A 111 7.28 -0.26 -7.47
N PRO A 112 8.51 -0.63 -7.85
CA PRO A 112 8.77 -1.88 -8.60
C PRO A 112 8.30 -3.15 -7.89
N ASN A 113 8.21 -3.14 -6.57
CA ASN A 113 7.67 -4.24 -5.75
C ASN A 113 6.13 -4.25 -5.67
N GLY A 114 5.45 -3.29 -6.33
CA GLY A 114 4.00 -3.20 -6.39
C GLY A 114 3.34 -2.36 -5.29
N GLU A 115 4.11 -1.90 -4.30
CA GLU A 115 3.62 -1.07 -3.21
C GLU A 115 3.38 0.37 -3.68
N LEU A 116 2.51 1.08 -2.96
CA LEU A 116 2.19 2.47 -3.23
C LEU A 116 2.85 3.39 -2.21
N THR A 117 3.34 4.54 -2.67
CA THR A 117 3.91 5.57 -1.80
C THR A 117 3.60 6.98 -2.32
N LEU A 118 3.84 8.00 -1.49
CA LEU A 118 3.63 9.38 -1.89
C LEU A 118 4.52 9.74 -3.09
N PRO A 119 4.00 10.53 -4.04
CA PRO A 119 4.80 11.03 -5.14
C PRO A 119 5.84 12.04 -4.65
N SER A 120 6.94 12.18 -5.39
CA SER A 120 8.05 13.09 -5.01
C SER A 120 7.66 14.57 -4.89
N TYR A 121 6.58 15.00 -5.56
CA TYR A 121 6.03 16.35 -5.41
C TYR A 121 5.15 16.54 -4.16
N GLN A 122 4.77 15.45 -3.48
CA GLN A 122 4.04 15.46 -2.22
C GLN A 122 4.95 14.87 -1.12
N PRO A 123 5.86 15.68 -0.56
CA PRO A 123 6.87 15.17 0.38
C PRO A 123 6.30 14.78 1.75
N SER A 124 5.08 15.22 2.09
CA SER A 124 4.43 14.92 3.36
C SER A 124 2.91 15.02 3.30
N ILE A 125 2.21 14.47 4.30
CA ILE A 125 0.82 14.80 4.62
C ILE A 125 0.84 15.56 5.94
N ASN A 126 0.42 16.82 5.93
CA ASN A 126 0.48 17.67 7.11
C ASN A 126 -0.28 17.08 8.31
N LYS A 127 0.10 17.50 9.51
CA LYS A 127 -0.63 17.20 10.75
C LYS A 127 -2.13 17.49 10.61
N ASN A 128 -2.96 16.59 11.12
CA ASN A 128 -4.42 16.68 11.05
C ASN A 128 -5.00 16.90 9.63
N ALA A 129 -4.24 16.58 8.58
CA ALA A 129 -4.65 16.77 7.20
C ALA A 129 -4.97 15.44 6.52
N SER A 130 -5.53 15.52 5.32
CA SER A 130 -5.78 14.36 4.47
C SER A 130 -5.20 14.57 3.08
N TYR A 131 -4.84 13.47 2.45
CA TYR A 131 -4.36 13.42 1.08
C TYR A 131 -5.10 12.33 0.32
N THR A 132 -5.56 12.64 -0.90
CA THR A 132 -6.36 11.72 -1.70
C THR A 132 -5.62 11.34 -2.96
N PHE A 133 -5.50 10.03 -3.17
CA PHE A 133 -5.10 9.45 -4.43
C PHE A 133 -6.25 8.65 -5.02
N GLY A 134 -6.16 8.30 -6.30
CA GLY A 134 -7.22 7.56 -6.93
C GLY A 134 -6.73 6.64 -8.03
N PHE A 135 -7.61 5.73 -8.40
CA PHE A 135 -7.35 4.76 -9.45
C PHE A 135 -8.64 4.26 -10.10
N ILE A 136 -8.48 3.61 -11.26
CA ILE A 136 -9.55 2.89 -11.96
C ILE A 136 -9.15 1.43 -12.07
N VAL A 137 -10.02 0.53 -11.60
CA VAL A 137 -9.84 -0.92 -11.69
C VAL A 137 -10.87 -1.54 -12.63
N LYS A 138 -10.55 -2.73 -13.13
CA LYS A 138 -11.52 -3.61 -13.80
C LYS A 138 -12.45 -4.25 -12.76
N GLY A 139 -13.72 -4.37 -13.13
CA GLY A 139 -14.77 -4.88 -12.26
C GLY A 139 -15.25 -3.84 -11.23
N ASP A 140 -15.89 -4.34 -10.19
CA ASP A 140 -16.52 -3.58 -9.09
C ASP A 140 -15.91 -3.88 -7.72
N ARG A 141 -14.92 -4.78 -7.66
CA ARG A 141 -14.28 -5.16 -6.41
C ARG A 141 -13.39 -4.02 -5.90
N LEU A 142 -13.64 -3.59 -4.65
CA LEU A 142 -12.72 -2.71 -3.94
C LEU A 142 -11.38 -3.43 -3.72
N PRO A 143 -10.24 -2.85 -4.14
CA PRO A 143 -8.95 -3.47 -3.91
C PRO A 143 -8.59 -3.56 -2.43
N ASN A 144 -7.98 -4.68 -2.06
CA ASN A 144 -7.38 -4.87 -0.75
C ASN A 144 -6.13 -3.99 -0.65
N MET A 145 -6.12 -3.09 0.34
CA MET A 145 -5.00 -2.23 0.64
C MET A 145 -4.74 -2.22 2.15
N ALA A 146 -3.48 -2.17 2.54
CA ALA A 146 -3.07 -2.10 3.93
C ALA A 146 -1.86 -1.17 4.08
N ILE A 147 -1.82 -0.39 5.16
CA ILE A 147 -0.62 0.36 5.52
C ILE A 147 0.44 -0.64 5.94
N LEU A 148 1.63 -0.58 5.35
CA LEU A 148 2.77 -1.42 5.71
C LEU A 148 3.76 -0.67 6.60
N ALA A 149 3.96 0.62 6.30
CA ALA A 149 4.84 1.49 7.05
C ALA A 149 4.35 2.94 7.01
N VAL A 150 4.60 3.66 8.10
CA VAL A 150 4.38 5.10 8.21
C VAL A 150 5.49 5.72 9.06
N THR A 151 6.00 6.87 8.59
CA THR A 151 7.00 7.69 9.28
C THR A 151 6.46 9.09 9.50
N TYR A 152 6.60 9.57 10.73
CA TYR A 152 6.27 10.91 11.18
C TYR A 152 7.55 11.68 11.57
#